data_AF-A0A843WVP6-F1
#
_entry.id   AF-A0A843WVP6-F1
#
_cell.length_a   1.000
_cell.length_b   1.000
_cell.length_c   1.000
_cell.angle_alpha   90.00
_cell.angle_beta   90.00
_cell.angle_gamma   90.00
#
_symmetry.space_group_name_H-M   'P 1'
#
loop_
_entity.id
_entity.type
_entity.pdbx_description
1 polymer ?
#
loop_
_entity_poly.entity_id
_entity_poly.type
_entity_poly.pdbx_seq_one_letter_code
_entity_poly.pdbx_strand_id
1 'polypeptide(L)'
;MKFTTKASACTVPCIILISLLLTTILGSSLASETQTEDYPGDPGPSTTTTTATRAPTVDGGITTSSEGSTTEAAVPSISPREKRRLLFAQNYNPRSPMTCDRFPRICRATGSPGPDCCKKRCVDVMTDRLNCGWCGNRCGYGEACCSGDCVNIMYDRRNCGGCRKRCKRGSYCRYGMCSYA
;
A
#
# COMPACT_ATOMS: atom_id res chain seq x y z
N MET A 1 -36.36 53.74 23.22
CA MET A 1 -37.50 52.97 22.67
C MET A 1 -37.27 51.50 22.98
N LYS A 2 -38.10 50.90 23.84
CA LYS A 2 -37.96 49.51 24.31
C LYS A 2 -38.94 48.63 23.51
N PHE A 3 -38.43 47.69 22.72
CA PHE A 3 -39.25 46.66 22.07
C PHE A 3 -39.31 45.44 22.99
N THR A 4 -40.49 45.22 23.60
CA THR A 4 -40.81 43.99 24.32
C THR A 4 -41.59 43.07 23.38
N THR A 5 -40.94 42.07 22.81
CA THR A 5 -41.59 40.95 22.10
C THR A 5 -42.04 39.90 23.11
N LYS A 6 -43.36 39.76 23.29
CA LYS A 6 -43.98 38.61 23.97
C LYS A 6 -43.86 37.39 23.06
N ALA A 7 -43.03 36.42 23.43
CA ALA A 7 -43.02 35.10 22.80
C ALA A 7 -44.16 34.26 23.39
N SER A 8 -45.10 33.89 22.51
CA SER A 8 -46.23 33.02 22.81
C SER A 8 -45.74 31.58 23.03
N ALA A 9 -45.99 31.05 24.23
CA ALA A 9 -45.65 29.69 24.62
C ALA A 9 -46.60 28.68 23.96
N CYS A 10 -46.20 28.11 22.83
CA CYS A 10 -46.84 26.95 22.19
C CYS A 10 -45.81 26.18 21.36
N THR A 11 -44.93 25.36 21.95
CA THR A 11 -44.06 24.48 21.12
C THR A 11 -43.71 23.12 21.73
N VAL A 12 -43.90 22.87 23.03
CA VAL A 12 -43.39 21.62 23.63
C VAL A 12 -44.27 20.37 23.36
N PRO A 13 -45.62 20.41 23.36
CA PRO A 13 -46.40 19.19 23.13
C PRO A 13 -46.51 18.77 21.65
N CYS A 14 -46.35 19.69 20.69
CA CYS A 14 -46.43 19.37 19.26
C CYS A 14 -45.18 18.65 18.72
N ILE A 15 -43.99 18.93 19.25
CA ILE A 15 -42.74 18.32 18.75
C ILE A 15 -42.67 16.83 19.12
N ILE A 16 -43.18 16.45 20.30
CA ILE A 16 -43.19 15.05 20.75
C ILE A 16 -44.14 14.20 19.90
N LEU A 17 -45.30 14.75 19.51
CA LEU A 17 -46.25 14.05 18.63
C LEU A 17 -45.73 13.85 17.21
N ILE A 18 -44.98 14.81 16.65
CA ILE A 18 -44.36 14.67 15.31
C ILE A 18 -43.24 13.62 15.32
N SER A 19 -42.49 13.52 16.42
CA SER A 19 -41.37 12.58 16.55
C SER A 19 -41.83 11.12 16.64
N LEU A 20 -42.97 10.86 17.30
CA LEU A 20 -43.56 9.52 17.42
C LEU A 20 -44.25 9.04 16.14
N LEU A 21 -44.68 9.96 15.25
CA LEU A 21 -45.27 9.61 13.96
C LEU A 21 -44.22 9.29 12.88
N LEU A 22 -43.00 9.82 12.96
CA LEU A 22 -41.93 9.49 11.99
C LEU A 22 -41.32 8.10 12.22
N THR A 23 -41.31 7.59 13.46
CA THR A 23 -40.71 6.27 13.76
C THR A 23 -41.59 5.10 13.33
N THR A 24 -42.89 5.30 13.14
CA THR A 24 -43.82 4.26 12.66
C THR A 24 -43.86 4.13 11.13
N ILE A 25 -43.42 5.14 10.37
CA ILE A 25 -43.48 5.13 8.88
C ILE A 25 -42.26 4.46 8.23
N LEU A 26 -41.13 4.34 8.95
CA LEU A 26 -39.86 3.79 8.40
C LEU A 26 -39.52 2.37 8.92
N GLY A 27 -40.48 1.67 9.52
CA GLY A 27 -40.31 0.29 9.96
C GLY A 27 -40.68 -0.72 8.87
N SER A 28 -39.71 -1.58 8.49
CA SER A 28 -39.85 -2.90 7.83
C SER A 28 -39.50 -2.96 6.34
N SER A 29 -38.23 -3.21 6.01
CA SER A 29 -37.91 -4.16 4.94
C SER A 29 -36.46 -4.66 5.07
N LEU A 30 -36.26 -5.70 5.88
CA LEU A 30 -35.10 -6.58 5.82
C LEU A 30 -35.52 -7.82 5.03
N ALA A 31 -35.30 -7.81 3.71
CA ALA A 31 -35.26 -9.02 2.91
C ALA A 31 -33.80 -9.25 2.50
N SER A 32 -33.20 -10.27 3.09
CA SER A 32 -31.81 -10.69 2.86
C SER A 32 -31.84 -11.72 1.73
N GLU A 33 -31.51 -11.32 0.50
CA GLU A 33 -31.19 -12.25 -0.57
C GLU A 33 -29.82 -12.88 -0.28
N THR A 34 -29.80 -14.15 0.09
CA THR A 34 -28.56 -14.94 0.18
C THR A 34 -28.29 -15.58 -1.17
N GLN A 35 -27.46 -14.92 -1.97
CA GLN A 35 -26.84 -15.49 -3.16
C GLN A 35 -25.74 -16.47 -2.70
N THR A 36 -25.96 -17.75 -2.94
CA THR A 36 -24.95 -18.80 -2.87
C THR A 36 -24.07 -18.69 -4.12
N GLU A 37 -22.90 -18.06 -3.98
CA GLU A 37 -21.83 -18.20 -4.96
C GLU A 37 -20.82 -19.21 -4.41
N ASP A 38 -20.93 -20.42 -4.95
CA ASP A 38 -19.95 -21.49 -4.96
C ASP A 38 -18.73 -21.01 -5.76
N TYR A 39 -17.53 -21.00 -5.16
CA TYR A 39 -16.28 -20.91 -5.92
C TYR A 39 -15.25 -21.90 -5.39
N PRO A 40 -14.47 -22.52 -6.29
CA PRO A 40 -13.80 -23.80 -6.12
C PRO A 40 -12.46 -23.68 -5.38
N GLY A 41 -12.03 -24.83 -4.86
CA GLY A 41 -10.79 -25.00 -4.11
C GLY A 41 -9.53 -24.52 -4.84
N ASP A 42 -8.63 -23.97 -4.02
CA ASP A 42 -7.25 -23.63 -4.39
C ASP A 42 -6.49 -24.83 -4.98
N PRO A 43 -5.76 -24.65 -6.10
CA PRO A 43 -4.69 -25.56 -6.48
C PRO A 43 -3.49 -25.36 -5.56
N GLY A 44 -3.00 -26.47 -5.00
CA GLY A 44 -1.83 -26.51 -4.13
C GLY A 44 -0.52 -26.04 -4.79
N PRO A 45 0.55 -25.90 -3.98
CA PRO A 45 1.80 -25.32 -4.42
C PRO A 45 2.50 -26.19 -5.46
N SER A 46 2.85 -25.56 -6.57
CA SER A 46 3.66 -26.13 -7.64
C SER A 46 5.05 -26.49 -7.09
N THR A 47 5.39 -27.78 -7.13
CA THR A 47 6.76 -28.26 -6.96
C THR A 47 7.59 -27.86 -8.18
N THR A 48 8.34 -26.77 -8.09
CA THR A 48 9.33 -26.40 -9.12
C THR A 48 10.64 -27.14 -8.89
N THR A 49 10.94 -28.02 -9.84
CA THR A 49 12.22 -28.67 -10.10
C THR A 49 13.36 -27.66 -10.16
N THR A 50 14.35 -27.83 -9.28
CA THR A 50 15.62 -27.08 -9.31
C THR A 50 16.49 -27.60 -10.44
N THR A 51 16.44 -26.94 -11.61
CA THR A 51 17.43 -27.13 -12.67
C THR A 51 18.53 -26.08 -12.51
N ALA A 52 19.71 -26.51 -12.07
CA ALA A 52 20.89 -25.66 -12.00
C ALA A 52 21.28 -25.17 -13.41
N THR A 53 21.11 -23.88 -13.66
CA THR A 53 21.62 -23.23 -14.88
C THR A 53 22.86 -22.40 -14.52
N ARG A 54 23.96 -22.72 -15.20
CA ARG A 54 25.28 -22.08 -15.12
C ARG A 54 25.20 -20.56 -15.19
N ALA A 55 26.04 -19.91 -14.39
CA ALA A 55 26.38 -18.50 -14.49
C ALA A 55 26.95 -18.16 -15.88
N PRO A 56 26.62 -16.99 -16.46
CA PRO A 56 27.34 -16.47 -17.60
C PRO A 56 28.70 -15.94 -17.13
N THR A 57 29.78 -16.50 -17.66
CA THR A 57 31.11 -15.89 -17.64
C THR A 57 31.05 -14.57 -18.40
N VAL A 58 31.41 -13.48 -17.72
CA VAL A 58 31.60 -12.17 -18.35
C VAL A 58 33.03 -12.15 -18.88
N ASP A 59 33.20 -12.56 -20.15
CA ASP A 59 34.39 -12.21 -20.92
C ASP A 59 34.24 -10.76 -21.40
N GLY A 60 34.68 -9.83 -20.55
CA GLY A 60 34.84 -8.43 -20.90
C GLY A 60 36.09 -8.23 -21.73
N GLY A 61 36.05 -8.66 -22.99
CA GLY A 61 37.08 -8.36 -23.98
C GLY A 61 37.22 -6.86 -24.18
N ILE A 62 38.40 -6.33 -23.86
CA ILE A 62 38.84 -5.02 -24.33
C ILE A 62 39.12 -5.19 -25.81
N THR A 63 38.20 -4.74 -26.67
CA THR A 63 38.49 -4.61 -28.10
C THR A 63 39.37 -3.38 -28.29
N THR A 64 40.69 -3.60 -28.26
CA THR A 64 41.66 -2.66 -28.83
C THR A 64 41.54 -2.72 -30.34
N SER A 65 40.67 -1.90 -30.92
CA SER A 65 40.69 -1.61 -32.35
C SER A 65 41.76 -0.55 -32.59
N SER A 66 42.97 -1.00 -32.90
CA SER A 66 44.00 -0.17 -33.49
C SER A 66 43.75 -0.05 -34.98
N GLU A 67 43.23 1.09 -35.43
CA GLU A 67 43.46 1.56 -36.80
C GLU A 67 43.81 3.03 -36.73
N GLY A 68 45.10 3.31 -36.95
CA GLY A 68 45.54 4.66 -37.27
C GLY A 68 45.15 4.99 -38.70
N SER A 69 44.41 6.08 -38.89
CA SER A 69 44.41 6.79 -40.15
C SER A 69 44.12 8.26 -39.89
N THR A 70 45.09 9.09 -40.24
CA THR A 70 45.06 10.55 -40.18
C THR A 70 43.95 11.09 -41.09
N THR A 71 42.92 11.71 -40.54
CA THR A 71 42.13 12.77 -41.19
C THR A 71 41.40 13.59 -40.12
N GLU A 72 41.07 14.83 -40.48
CA GLU A 72 40.77 15.99 -39.64
C GLU A 72 39.76 15.76 -38.50
N ALA A 73 40.02 16.44 -37.37
CA ALA A 73 39.26 16.32 -36.13
C ALA A 73 37.80 16.81 -36.27
N ALA A 74 36.92 15.95 -36.77
CA ALA A 74 35.49 16.08 -36.58
C ALA A 74 35.19 15.86 -35.08
N VAL A 75 34.76 16.92 -34.40
CA VAL A 75 34.34 16.84 -32.99
C VAL A 75 33.21 15.80 -32.89
N PRO A 76 33.38 14.68 -32.17
CA PRO A 76 32.37 13.63 -32.16
C PRO A 76 31.11 14.18 -31.50
N SER A 77 29.99 14.16 -32.24
CA SER A 77 28.67 14.52 -31.73
C SER A 77 28.20 13.41 -30.79
N ILE A 78 28.70 13.43 -29.56
CA ILE A 78 28.28 12.51 -28.49
C ILE A 78 26.77 12.68 -28.30
N SER A 79 26.01 11.60 -28.47
CA SER A 79 24.55 11.64 -28.34
C SER A 79 24.14 12.16 -26.95
N PRO A 80 22.97 12.80 -26.78
CA PRO A 80 22.50 13.25 -25.48
C PRO A 80 22.45 12.13 -24.43
N ARG A 81 22.22 10.89 -24.86
CA ARG A 81 22.22 9.68 -24.03
C ARG A 81 23.62 9.32 -23.54
N GLU A 82 24.60 9.42 -24.43
CA GLU A 82 26.01 9.11 -24.16
C GLU A 82 26.67 10.19 -23.29
N LYS A 83 26.36 11.47 -23.54
CA LYS A 83 26.75 12.58 -22.63
C LYS A 83 26.20 12.37 -21.23
N ARG A 84 24.94 11.94 -21.10
CA ARG A 84 24.31 11.64 -19.81
C ARG A 84 25.04 10.48 -19.11
N ARG A 85 25.37 9.39 -19.81
CA ARG A 85 26.15 8.26 -19.27
C ARG A 85 27.54 8.69 -18.78
N LEU A 86 28.26 9.47 -19.58
CA LEU A 86 29.59 9.95 -19.23
C LEU A 86 29.56 10.90 -18.03
N LEU A 87 28.59 11.80 -17.95
CA LEU A 87 28.41 12.69 -16.79
C LEU A 87 28.07 11.90 -15.51
N PHE A 88 27.26 10.84 -15.62
CA PHE A 88 27.03 9.95 -14.49
C PHE A 88 28.32 9.24 -14.06
N ALA A 89 29.13 8.73 -15.00
CA ALA A 89 30.39 8.05 -14.68
C ALA A 89 31.44 9.00 -14.06
N GLN A 90 31.52 10.24 -14.52
CA GLN A 90 32.47 11.25 -14.00
C GLN A 90 32.12 11.71 -12.58
N ASN A 91 30.83 11.70 -12.22
CA ASN A 91 30.34 12.09 -10.89
C ASN A 91 29.98 10.89 -10.00
N TYR A 92 30.15 9.66 -10.49
CA TYR A 92 29.86 8.45 -9.74
C TYR A 92 31.00 8.17 -8.76
N ASN A 93 30.74 8.40 -7.47
CA ASN A 93 31.65 7.96 -6.41
C ASN A 93 31.29 6.51 -6.03
N PRO A 94 32.13 5.51 -6.33
CA PRO A 94 31.86 4.09 -6.04
C PRO A 94 31.79 3.77 -4.55
N ARG A 95 32.23 4.69 -3.68
CA ARG A 95 32.08 4.58 -2.21
C ARG A 95 30.76 5.16 -1.70
N SER A 96 29.93 5.73 -2.55
CA SER A 96 28.63 6.23 -2.13
C SER A 96 27.71 5.08 -1.75
N PRO A 97 27.05 5.12 -0.58
CA PRO A 97 26.03 4.15 -0.21
C PRO A 97 24.92 4.09 -1.27
N MET A 98 24.55 2.88 -1.69
CA MET A 98 23.45 2.63 -2.61
C MET A 98 22.11 2.70 -1.86
N THR A 99 21.75 3.89 -1.43
CA THR A 99 20.52 4.15 -0.65
C THR A 99 19.38 4.59 -1.56
N CYS A 100 18.14 4.29 -1.16
CA CYS A 100 16.97 4.54 -2.00
C CYS A 100 16.63 6.02 -2.21
N ASP A 101 17.10 6.91 -1.34
CA ASP A 101 16.97 8.37 -1.48
C ASP A 101 17.78 8.90 -2.67
N ARG A 102 18.89 8.22 -3.00
CA ARG A 102 19.74 8.53 -4.16
C ARG A 102 19.42 7.67 -5.38
N PHE A 103 19.00 6.43 -5.15
CA PHE A 103 18.67 5.46 -6.20
C PHE A 103 17.28 4.87 -5.99
N PRO A 104 16.19 5.60 -6.30
CA PRO A 104 14.82 5.17 -6.00
C PRO A 104 14.43 3.82 -6.62
N ARG A 105 15.07 3.45 -7.73
CA ARG A 105 14.79 2.18 -8.42
C ARG A 105 15.20 0.94 -7.62
N ILE A 106 16.05 1.06 -6.60
CA ILE A 106 16.47 -0.08 -5.78
C ILE A 106 15.30 -0.70 -5.00
N CYS A 107 14.31 0.10 -4.59
CA CYS A 107 13.12 -0.40 -3.90
C CYS A 107 12.12 -1.10 -4.81
N ARG A 108 12.25 -0.96 -6.13
CA ARG A 108 11.41 -1.70 -7.10
C ARG A 108 12.10 -2.96 -7.63
N ALA A 109 13.31 -3.24 -7.15
CA ALA A 109 14.01 -4.47 -7.50
C ALA A 109 13.34 -5.67 -6.83
N THR A 110 13.34 -6.81 -7.53
CA THR A 110 12.82 -8.08 -7.00
C THR A 110 13.55 -8.46 -5.71
N GLY A 111 12.80 -8.85 -4.68
CA GLY A 111 13.34 -9.23 -3.36
C GLY A 111 13.61 -8.05 -2.42
N SER A 112 13.38 -6.82 -2.84
CA SER A 112 13.36 -5.68 -1.90
C SER A 112 12.17 -5.78 -0.93
N PRO A 113 12.26 -5.22 0.28
CA PRO A 113 11.18 -5.26 1.26
C PRO A 113 9.90 -4.49 0.86
N GLY A 114 9.98 -3.66 -0.19
CA GLY A 114 8.85 -2.92 -0.71
C GLY A 114 9.27 -1.73 -1.58
N PRO A 115 8.31 -1.14 -2.32
CA PRO A 115 8.58 -0.14 -3.35
C PRO A 115 8.90 1.26 -2.82
N ASP A 116 8.67 1.53 -1.54
CA ASP A 116 8.69 2.87 -0.97
C ASP A 116 9.99 3.14 -0.22
N CYS A 117 10.57 4.32 -0.45
CA CYS A 117 11.79 4.73 0.23
C CYS A 117 11.49 5.51 1.50
N CYS A 118 11.71 4.90 2.66
CA CYS A 118 11.58 5.53 3.97
C CYS A 118 12.93 5.59 4.67
N LYS A 119 13.45 6.82 4.88
CA LYS A 119 14.73 7.07 5.59
C LYS A 119 15.87 6.17 5.08
N LYS A 120 16.08 6.15 3.76
CA LYS A 120 17.12 5.35 3.06
C LYS A 120 16.89 3.83 3.05
N ARG A 121 15.77 3.35 3.58
CA ARG A 121 15.36 1.94 3.56
C ARG A 121 14.15 1.75 2.66
N CYS A 122 14.11 0.63 1.97
CA CYS A 122 12.94 0.21 1.23
C CYS A 122 11.94 -0.47 2.17
N VAL A 123 10.68 -0.07 2.10
CA VAL A 123 9.54 -0.61 2.86
C VAL A 123 8.33 -0.67 1.94
N ASP A 124 7.29 -1.39 2.36
CA ASP A 124 6.00 -1.38 1.69
C ASP A 124 5.00 -0.65 2.57
N VAL A 125 4.61 0.57 2.20
CA VAL A 125 3.66 1.34 3.01
C VAL A 125 2.26 0.72 3.03
N MET A 126 1.97 -0.26 2.18
CA MET A 126 0.67 -0.91 2.12
C MET A 126 0.51 -2.03 3.17
N THR A 127 1.63 -2.53 3.71
CA THR A 127 1.65 -3.70 4.60
C THR A 127 2.56 -3.54 5.82
N ASP A 128 3.53 -2.61 5.80
CA ASP A 128 4.42 -2.37 6.93
C ASP A 128 3.72 -1.61 8.06
N ARG A 129 3.55 -2.28 9.20
CA ARG A 129 2.95 -1.72 10.41
C ARG A 129 3.66 -0.48 10.96
N LEU A 130 4.95 -0.28 10.65
CA LEU A 130 5.74 0.86 11.10
C LEU A 130 5.73 2.03 10.11
N ASN A 131 5.21 1.84 8.90
CA ASN A 131 5.22 2.81 7.80
C ASN A 131 3.90 2.79 7.02
N CYS A 132 2.77 2.59 7.69
CA CYS A 132 1.49 2.32 7.04
C CYS A 132 0.91 3.56 6.35
N GLY A 133 0.70 3.51 5.04
CA GLY A 133 0.23 4.63 4.22
C GLY A 133 1.30 5.69 3.94
N TRP A 134 2.17 5.99 4.92
CA TRP A 134 3.34 6.85 4.75
C TRP A 134 4.46 6.53 5.75
N CYS A 135 5.67 7.00 5.44
CA CYS A 135 6.86 6.74 6.25
C CYS A 135 6.69 7.20 7.71
N GLY A 136 6.97 6.29 8.65
CA GLY A 136 6.89 6.54 10.08
C GLY A 136 5.48 6.52 10.68
N ASN A 137 4.43 6.25 9.88
CA ASN A 137 3.10 6.03 10.42
C ASN A 137 3.01 4.64 11.07
N ARG A 138 3.07 4.61 12.39
CA ARG A 138 3.04 3.36 13.14
C ARG A 138 1.62 3.05 13.60
N CYS A 139 1.09 1.91 13.20
CA CYS A 139 -0.21 1.47 13.69
C CYS A 139 -0.18 1.19 15.21
N GLY A 140 -1.31 1.47 15.86
CA GLY A 140 -1.55 1.28 17.28
C GLY A 140 -1.56 -0.18 17.70
N TYR A 141 -1.51 -0.42 19.02
CA TYR A 141 -1.59 -1.78 19.53
C TYR A 141 -2.91 -2.45 19.12
N GLY A 142 -2.85 -3.71 18.68
CA GLY A 142 -4.02 -4.41 18.16
C GLY A 142 -4.44 -3.98 16.74
N GLU A 143 -3.63 -3.17 16.05
CA GLU A 143 -3.84 -2.80 14.66
C GLU A 143 -2.80 -3.41 13.73
N ALA A 144 -3.22 -3.70 12.50
CA ALA A 144 -2.37 -4.11 11.39
C ALA A 144 -2.48 -3.10 10.24
N CYS A 145 -1.43 -3.02 9.41
CA CYS A 145 -1.48 -2.22 8.19
C CYS A 145 -2.19 -3.01 7.09
N CYS A 146 -3.36 -2.55 6.67
CA CYS A 146 -4.19 -3.18 5.67
C CYS A 146 -4.41 -2.22 4.51
N SER A 147 -3.70 -2.44 3.41
CA SER A 147 -3.81 -1.61 2.20
C SER A 147 -3.53 -0.12 2.46
N GLY A 148 -2.54 0.16 3.32
CA GLY A 148 -2.12 1.52 3.65
C GLY A 148 -2.87 2.15 4.84
N ASP A 149 -3.89 1.48 5.39
CA ASP A 149 -4.64 1.95 6.55
C ASP A 149 -4.37 1.09 7.78
N CYS A 150 -4.24 1.73 8.94
CA CYS A 150 -4.19 1.03 10.21
C CYS A 150 -5.60 0.56 10.59
N VAL A 151 -5.78 -0.75 10.67
CA VAL A 151 -7.07 -1.39 10.94
C VAL A 151 -7.00 -2.20 12.23
N ASN A 152 -8.01 -2.04 13.09
CA ASN A 152 -8.11 -2.74 14.37
C ASN A 152 -8.44 -4.23 14.17
N ILE A 153 -7.44 -5.08 14.23
CA ILE A 153 -7.62 -6.52 14.05
C ILE A 153 -8.18 -7.22 15.28
N MET A 154 -8.32 -6.53 16.41
CA MET A 154 -8.80 -7.12 17.66
C MET A 154 -10.32 -7.14 17.77
N TYR A 155 -11.00 -6.19 17.12
CA TYR A 155 -12.45 -6.00 17.24
C TYR A 155 -13.15 -5.75 15.89
N ASP A 156 -12.43 -5.46 14.81
CA ASP A 156 -13.07 -5.33 13.50
C ASP A 156 -13.48 -6.72 12.97
N ARG A 157 -14.79 -6.92 12.84
CA ARG A 157 -15.38 -8.15 12.28
C ARG A 157 -14.92 -8.43 10.85
N ARG A 158 -14.51 -7.42 10.08
CA ARG A 158 -14.04 -7.56 8.69
C ARG A 158 -12.55 -7.90 8.60
N ASN A 159 -11.79 -7.68 9.68
CA ASN A 159 -10.34 -7.81 9.71
C ASN A 159 -9.86 -8.53 10.99
N CYS A 160 -10.62 -9.52 11.45
CA CYS A 160 -10.39 -10.16 12.73
C CYS A 160 -9.13 -11.03 12.73
N GLY A 161 -8.14 -10.66 13.55
CA GLY A 161 -6.84 -11.32 13.60
C GLY A 161 -5.96 -11.08 12.35
N GLY A 162 -6.38 -10.20 11.42
CA GLY A 162 -5.62 -9.86 10.23
C GLY A 162 -6.46 -9.24 9.12
N CYS A 163 -5.79 -8.62 8.14
CA CYS A 163 -6.45 -7.97 7.02
C CYS A 163 -7.35 -8.94 6.24
N ARG A 164 -8.56 -8.48 5.89
CA ARG A 164 -9.59 -9.22 5.12
C ARG A 164 -10.02 -10.56 5.75
N LYS A 165 -9.76 -10.77 7.05
CA LYS A 165 -10.23 -11.94 7.80
C LYS A 165 -11.60 -11.68 8.41
N ARG A 166 -12.65 -11.82 7.60
CA ARG A 166 -14.02 -11.57 8.05
C ARG A 166 -14.58 -12.74 8.86
N CYS A 167 -15.20 -12.44 10.00
CA CYS A 167 -15.96 -13.44 10.77
C CYS A 167 -17.26 -13.82 10.05
N LYS A 168 -17.76 -15.04 10.33
CA LYS A 168 -19.07 -15.52 9.84
C LYS A 168 -20.19 -14.54 10.23
N ARG A 169 -21.30 -14.54 9.48
CA ARG A 169 -22.49 -13.75 9.85
C ARG A 169 -22.94 -14.15 11.26
N GLY A 170 -23.24 -13.14 12.07
CA GLY A 170 -23.69 -13.33 13.45
C GLY A 170 -22.58 -13.53 14.48
N SER A 171 -21.32 -13.76 14.10
CA SER A 171 -20.22 -13.81 15.07
C SER A 171 -19.53 -12.46 15.25
N TYR A 172 -18.92 -12.27 16.41
CA TYR A 172 -18.17 -11.07 16.77
C TYR A 172 -16.68 -11.34 16.75
N CYS A 173 -15.89 -10.29 16.50
CA CYS A 173 -14.45 -10.32 16.67
C CYS A 173 -14.12 -9.83 18.07
N ARG A 174 -13.37 -10.62 18.83
CA ARG A 174 -12.89 -10.21 20.15
C ARG A 174 -11.51 -10.79 20.38
N TYR A 175 -10.59 -9.93 20.82
CA TYR A 175 -9.16 -10.22 20.97
C TYR A 175 -8.51 -10.88 19.75
N GLY A 176 -8.98 -10.54 18.54
CA GLY A 176 -8.43 -11.07 17.28
C GLY A 176 -8.94 -12.45 16.89
N MET A 177 -9.98 -12.96 17.57
CA MET A 177 -10.61 -14.25 17.28
C MET A 177 -12.11 -14.07 17.02
N CYS A 178 -12.61 -14.78 16.02
CA CYS A 178 -14.05 -14.85 15.75
C CYS A 178 -14.72 -15.79 16.75
N SER A 179 -15.86 -15.37 17.32
CA SER A 179 -16.61 -16.16 18.32
C SER A 179 -15.80 -16.50 19.59
N TYR A 180 -14.88 -15.62 20.00
CA TYR A 180 -14.12 -15.78 21.24
C TYR A 180 -15.04 -15.82 22.46
N ALA A 181 -15.12 -16.99 23.10
CA ALA A 181 -15.91 -17.24 24.32
C ALA A 181 -15.07 -17.00 25.57
#